data_AF-A0A2D4F0Y5-F1
#
_entry.id   AF-A0A2D4F0Y5-F1
#
_cell.length_a   1.000
_cell.length_b   1.000
_cell.length_c   1.000
_cell.angle_alpha   90.00
_cell.angle_beta   90.00
_cell.angle_gamma   90.00
#
_symmetry.space_group_name_H-M   'P 1'
#
loop_
_entity.id
_entity.type
_entity.pdbx_description
1 polymer ?
#
loop_
_entity_poly.entity_id
_entity_poly.type
_entity_poly.pdbx_seq_one_letter_code
_entity_poly.pdbx_strand_id
1 'polypeptide(L)'
;KLANMQTIQASLMTIQETMLKMQEQQIKMQENISQNHMELKGNINKLEDKVDTIQQTMQKNEQKLEKVELKTVQNEKKLELMDNRMMTINKRLEEQVIYLEMDRADYYLRFQNITESRDEDLNMLMAELLAPALQRETQEILLEIDEAYRVQTSYA
;
A
#
# COMPACT_ATOMS: atom_id res chain seq x y z
N LYS A 1 -31.30 8.20 -101.77
CA LYS A 1 -31.31 9.41 -100.90
C LYS A 1 -32.24 9.27 -99.70
N LEU A 2 -33.50 8.84 -99.86
CA LEU A 2 -34.44 8.64 -98.74
C LEU A 2 -33.98 7.59 -97.70
N ALA A 3 -33.50 6.42 -98.16
CA ALA A 3 -33.05 5.33 -97.28
C ALA A 3 -31.89 5.75 -96.34
N ASN A 4 -30.89 6.48 -96.83
CA ASN A 4 -29.80 7.01 -96.00
C ASN A 4 -30.28 7.98 -94.90
N MET A 5 -31.34 8.75 -95.16
CA MET A 5 -31.86 9.72 -94.19
C MET A 5 -32.54 9.01 -93.01
N GLN A 6 -33.26 7.92 -93.27
CA GLN A 6 -33.88 7.08 -92.24
C GLN A 6 -32.82 6.35 -91.40
N THR A 7 -31.75 5.85 -92.02
CA THR A 7 -30.64 5.21 -91.28
C THR A 7 -29.95 6.20 -90.35
N ILE A 8 -29.66 7.41 -90.81
CA ILE A 8 -29.05 8.48 -89.99
C ILE A 8 -29.96 8.85 -88.81
N GLN A 9 -31.27 8.99 -89.05
CA GLN A 9 -32.24 9.29 -87.99
C GLN A 9 -32.28 8.19 -86.92
N ALA A 10 -32.29 6.92 -87.32
CA ALA A 10 -32.29 5.79 -86.39
C ALA A 10 -31.03 5.77 -85.52
N SER A 11 -29.84 5.94 -86.13
CA SER A 11 -28.58 6.02 -85.39
C SER A 11 -28.54 7.18 -84.39
N LEU A 12 -29.07 8.35 -84.76
CA LEU A 12 -29.14 9.51 -83.88
C LEU A 12 -30.03 9.25 -82.66
N MET A 13 -31.17 8.58 -82.88
CA MET A 13 -32.12 8.20 -81.83
C MET A 13 -31.48 7.21 -80.85
N THR A 14 -30.75 6.20 -81.35
CA THR A 14 -30.00 5.26 -80.51
C THR A 14 -28.93 5.96 -79.67
N ILE A 15 -28.19 6.92 -80.25
CA ILE A 15 -27.20 7.70 -79.50
C ILE A 15 -27.86 8.50 -78.37
N GLN A 16 -29.00 9.14 -78.65
CA GLN A 16 -29.75 9.90 -77.64
C GLN A 16 -30.24 9.02 -76.50
N GLU A 17 -30.83 7.86 -76.80
CA GLU A 17 -31.26 6.91 -75.77
C GLU A 17 -30.09 6.41 -74.91
N THR A 18 -28.94 6.15 -75.53
CA THR A 18 -27.74 5.69 -74.82
C THR A 18 -27.18 6.79 -73.93
N MET A 19 -27.20 8.05 -74.41
CA MET A 19 -26.78 9.22 -73.65
C MET A 19 -27.68 9.47 -72.43
N LEU A 20 -29.01 9.35 -72.58
CA LEU A 20 -29.95 9.48 -71.47
C LEU A 20 -29.72 8.40 -70.41
N LYS A 21 -29.56 7.13 -70.81
CA LYS A 21 -29.24 6.04 -69.87
C LYS A 21 -27.92 6.28 -69.15
N MET A 22 -26.90 6.76 -69.86
CA MET A 22 -25.61 7.11 -69.25
C MET A 22 -25.75 8.26 -68.26
N GLN A 23 -26.54 9.28 -68.59
CA GLN A 23 -26.81 10.42 -67.70
C GLN A 23 -27.57 10.00 -66.45
N GLU A 24 -28.59 9.14 -66.56
CA GLU A 24 -29.29 8.56 -65.40
C GLU A 24 -28.34 7.76 -64.50
N GLN A 25 -27.45 6.95 -65.09
CA GLN A 25 -26.45 6.20 -64.32
C GLN A 25 -25.47 7.13 -63.60
N GLN A 26 -25.03 8.21 -64.26
CA GLN A 26 -24.16 9.22 -63.65
C GLN A 26 -24.84 9.92 -62.46
N ILE A 27 -26.13 10.30 -62.60
CA ILE A 27 -26.90 10.93 -61.52
C ILE A 27 -27.00 9.99 -60.33
N LYS A 28 -27.40 8.72 -60.54
CA LYS A 28 -27.48 7.72 -59.46
C LYS A 28 -26.14 7.49 -58.77
N MET A 29 -25.05 7.45 -59.54
CA MET A 29 -23.71 7.31 -58.98
C MET A 29 -23.34 8.53 -58.12
N GLN A 30 -23.65 9.74 -58.59
CA GLN A 30 -23.38 10.97 -57.87
C GLN A 30 -24.19 11.07 -56.57
N GLU A 31 -25.47 10.66 -56.59
CA GLU A 31 -26.31 10.57 -55.40
C GLU A 31 -25.74 9.60 -54.36
N ASN A 32 -25.36 8.40 -54.78
CA ASN A 32 -24.73 7.40 -53.90
C ASN A 32 -23.42 7.92 -53.28
N ILE A 33 -22.58 8.58 -54.08
CA ILE A 33 -21.34 9.19 -53.59
C ILE A 33 -21.65 10.29 -52.56
N SER A 34 -22.64 11.14 -52.84
CA SER A 34 -23.04 12.23 -51.94
C SER A 34 -23.57 11.69 -50.61
N GLN A 35 -24.40 10.65 -50.65
CA GLN A 35 -24.93 10.00 -49.44
C GLN A 35 -23.82 9.36 -48.61
N ASN A 36 -22.93 8.60 -49.24
CA ASN A 36 -21.77 8.00 -48.56
C ASN A 36 -20.86 9.06 -47.95
N HIS A 37 -20.66 10.19 -48.64
CA HIS A 37 -19.86 11.30 -48.14
C HIS A 37 -20.47 11.92 -46.88
N MET A 38 -21.80 12.12 -46.88
CA MET A 38 -22.52 12.63 -45.72
C MET A 38 -22.42 11.68 -44.52
N GLU A 39 -22.56 10.38 -44.75
CA GLU A 39 -22.43 9.37 -43.70
C GLU A 39 -21.01 9.33 -43.12
N LEU A 40 -19.99 9.32 -43.99
CA LEU A 40 -18.59 9.34 -43.57
C LEU A 40 -18.26 10.59 -42.75
N LYS A 41 -18.75 11.76 -43.17
CA LYS A 41 -18.58 13.01 -42.40
C LYS A 41 -19.23 12.90 -41.01
N GLY A 42 -20.43 12.32 -40.92
CA GLY A 42 -21.08 12.08 -39.63
C GLY A 42 -20.29 11.12 -38.73
N ASN A 43 -19.69 10.08 -39.31
CA ASN A 43 -18.85 9.13 -38.57
C ASN A 43 -17.54 9.77 -38.10
N ILE A 44 -16.92 10.63 -38.91
CA ILE A 44 -15.71 11.39 -38.55
C ILE A 44 -16.00 12.28 -37.35
N ASN A 45 -17.07 13.07 -37.38
CA ASN A 45 -17.42 13.95 -36.25
C ASN A 45 -17.63 13.16 -34.95
N LYS A 46 -18.32 12.01 -35.02
CA LYS A 46 -18.50 11.13 -33.85
C LYS A 46 -17.18 10.55 -33.32
N LEU A 47 -16.20 10.33 -34.20
CA LEU A 47 -14.87 9.88 -33.80
C LEU A 47 -14.08 11.01 -33.14
N GLU A 48 -14.16 12.23 -33.68
CA GLU A 48 -13.54 13.42 -33.09
C GLU A 48 -14.04 13.64 -31.65
N ASP A 49 -15.35 13.61 -31.42
CA ASP A 49 -15.94 13.75 -30.08
C ASP A 49 -15.42 12.69 -29.08
N LYS A 50 -15.26 11.44 -29.55
CA LYS A 50 -14.71 10.34 -28.75
C LYS A 50 -13.23 10.55 -28.45
N VAL A 51 -12.46 11.01 -29.43
CA VAL A 51 -11.03 11.31 -29.27
C VAL A 51 -10.83 12.42 -28.24
N ASP A 52 -11.61 13.50 -28.31
CA ASP A 52 -11.56 14.60 -27.34
C ASP A 52 -11.87 14.11 -25.92
N THR A 53 -12.89 13.26 -25.77
CA THR A 53 -13.25 12.65 -24.48
C THR A 53 -12.11 11.79 -23.92
N ILE A 54 -11.44 11.02 -24.77
CA ILE A 54 -10.29 10.19 -24.38
C ILE A 54 -9.12 11.08 -23.94
N GLN A 55 -8.79 12.13 -24.70
CA GLN A 55 -7.71 13.06 -24.35
C GLN A 55 -7.94 13.73 -22.99
N GLN A 56 -9.14 14.22 -22.73
CA GLN A 56 -9.50 14.82 -21.43
C GLN A 56 -9.35 13.82 -20.28
N THR A 57 -9.78 12.57 -20.51
CA THR A 57 -9.69 11.51 -19.49
C THR A 57 -8.23 11.12 -19.23
N MET A 58 -7.41 11.02 -20.28
CA MET A 58 -5.97 10.75 -20.17
C MET A 58 -5.26 11.82 -19.36
N GLN A 59 -5.47 13.09 -19.66
CA GLN A 59 -4.86 14.21 -18.94
C GLN A 59 -5.25 14.20 -17.45
N LYS A 60 -6.51 13.91 -17.14
CA LYS A 60 -6.99 13.78 -15.76
C LYS A 60 -6.35 12.60 -15.03
N ASN A 61 -6.10 11.49 -15.72
CA ASN A 61 -5.45 10.32 -15.14
C ASN A 61 -3.96 10.56 -14.90
N GLU A 62 -3.26 11.23 -15.81
CA GLU A 62 -1.86 11.62 -15.66
C GLU A 62 -1.65 12.47 -14.40
N GLN A 63 -2.46 13.51 -14.21
CA GLN A 63 -2.43 14.33 -12.99
C GLN A 63 -2.72 13.56 -11.70
N LYS A 64 -3.57 12.53 -11.77
CA LYS A 64 -3.84 11.66 -10.60
C LYS A 64 -2.65 10.75 -10.32
N LEU A 65 -2.00 10.23 -11.36
CA LEU A 65 -0.85 9.35 -11.24
C LEU A 65 0.32 10.08 -10.58
N GLU A 66 0.65 11.29 -11.03
CA GLU A 66 1.70 12.13 -10.40
C GLU A 66 1.46 12.34 -8.90
N LYS A 67 0.21 12.61 -8.50
CA LYS A 67 -0.16 12.77 -7.08
C LYS A 67 -0.01 11.48 -6.28
N VAL A 68 -0.30 10.33 -6.89
CA VAL A 68 -0.12 9.02 -6.25
C VAL A 68 1.36 8.74 -6.08
N GLU A 69 2.17 8.92 -7.11
CA GLU A 69 3.63 8.72 -7.06
C GLU A 69 4.28 9.56 -5.97
N LEU A 70 3.95 10.85 -5.90
CA LEU A 70 4.47 11.74 -4.84
C LEU A 70 4.11 11.25 -3.43
N LYS A 71 2.86 10.81 -3.23
CA LYS A 71 2.41 10.26 -1.94
C LYS A 71 3.11 8.95 -1.61
N THR A 72 3.32 8.08 -2.59
CA THR A 72 4.04 6.81 -2.42
C THR A 72 5.47 7.07 -1.93
N VAL A 73 6.21 7.95 -2.61
CA VAL A 73 7.59 8.32 -2.22
C VAL A 73 7.64 8.92 -0.80
N GLN A 74 6.66 9.76 -0.44
CA GLN A 74 6.59 10.31 0.92
C GLN A 74 6.28 9.25 1.97
N ASN A 75 5.41 8.29 1.65
CA ASN A 75 5.07 7.21 2.56
C ASN A 75 6.24 6.23 2.76
N GLU A 76 6.98 5.89 1.70
CA GLU A 76 8.18 5.06 1.78
C GLU A 76 9.22 5.66 2.72
N LYS A 77 9.50 6.97 2.60
CA LYS A 77 10.42 7.68 3.52
C LYS A 77 9.96 7.63 4.98
N LYS A 78 8.65 7.77 5.23
CA LYS A 78 8.11 7.68 6.60
C LYS A 78 8.23 6.28 7.15
N LEU A 79 8.04 5.27 6.32
CA LEU A 79 8.11 3.86 6.69
C LEU A 79 9.56 3.47 7.05
N GLU A 80 10.53 3.90 6.23
CA GLU A 80 11.96 3.73 6.52
C GLU A 80 12.39 4.42 7.82
N LEU A 81 11.90 5.63 8.09
CA LEU A 81 12.17 6.31 9.37
C LEU A 81 11.56 5.54 10.56
N MET A 82 10.36 4.99 10.41
CA MET A 82 9.70 4.23 11.46
C MET A 82 10.44 2.92 11.74
N ASP A 83 10.89 2.23 10.70
CA ASP A 83 11.64 0.97 10.81
C ASP A 83 12.97 1.18 11.57
N ASN A 84 13.73 2.23 11.21
CA ASN A 84 14.95 2.61 11.91
C ASN A 84 14.71 2.95 13.40
N ARG A 85 13.61 3.64 13.71
CA ARG A 85 13.21 3.93 15.10
C ARG A 85 12.86 2.65 15.87
N MET A 86 12.14 1.73 15.23
CA MET A 86 11.76 0.46 15.83
C MET A 86 12.98 -0.40 16.14
N MET A 87 13.93 -0.49 15.20
CA MET A 87 15.20 -1.19 15.42
C MET A 87 15.99 -0.63 16.61
N THR A 88 16.04 0.70 16.73
CA THR A 88 16.72 1.38 17.85
C THR A 88 16.02 1.09 19.18
N ILE A 89 14.69 1.15 19.22
CA ILE A 89 13.91 0.85 20.43
C ILE A 89 14.08 -0.60 20.84
N ASN A 90 14.02 -1.55 19.89
CA ASN A 90 14.19 -2.98 20.16
C ASN A 90 15.57 -3.26 20.77
N LYS A 91 16.64 -2.70 20.18
CA LYS A 91 17.99 -2.86 20.73
C LYS A 91 18.09 -2.35 22.17
N ARG A 92 17.52 -1.18 22.46
CA ARG A 92 17.51 -0.63 23.82
C ARG A 92 16.70 -1.49 24.79
N LEU A 93 15.58 -2.05 24.34
CA LEU A 93 14.77 -2.95 25.16
C LEU A 93 15.50 -4.26 25.45
N GLU A 94 16.18 -4.84 24.46
CA GLU A 94 17.04 -6.01 24.64
C GLU A 94 18.12 -5.74 25.68
N GLU A 95 18.82 -4.60 25.59
CA GLU A 95 19.81 -4.18 26.59
C GLU A 95 19.20 -4.06 27.99
N GLN A 96 18.04 -3.42 28.13
CA GLN A 96 17.34 -3.30 29.42
C GLN A 96 16.92 -4.65 30.01
N VAL A 97 16.43 -5.56 29.17
CA VAL A 97 16.09 -6.93 29.60
C VAL A 97 17.34 -7.65 30.09
N ILE A 98 18.46 -7.55 29.37
CA ILE A 98 19.73 -8.15 29.81
C ILE A 98 20.13 -7.62 31.19
N TYR A 99 20.08 -6.31 31.42
CA TYR A 99 20.41 -5.74 32.74
C TYR A 99 19.52 -6.29 33.86
N LEU A 100 18.20 -6.34 33.64
CA LEU A 100 17.26 -6.88 34.64
C LEU A 100 17.49 -8.37 34.90
N GLU A 101 17.80 -9.15 33.87
CA GLU A 101 18.13 -10.57 34.00
C GLU A 101 19.46 -10.78 34.74
N MET A 102 20.46 -9.92 34.51
CA MET A 102 21.72 -9.90 35.26
C MET A 102 21.50 -9.57 36.73
N ASP A 103 20.77 -8.51 37.04
CA ASP A 103 20.43 -8.12 38.42
C ASP A 103 19.68 -9.24 39.14
N ARG A 104 18.73 -9.89 38.45
CA ARG A 104 18.00 -11.04 38.99
C ARG A 104 18.93 -12.23 39.24
N ALA A 105 19.86 -12.51 38.34
CA ALA A 105 20.83 -13.60 38.51
C ALA A 105 21.78 -13.34 39.68
N ASP A 106 22.27 -12.11 39.83
CA ASP A 106 23.10 -11.69 40.98
C ASP A 106 22.36 -11.89 42.30
N TYR A 107 21.10 -11.45 42.37
CA TYR A 107 20.23 -11.67 43.52
C TYR A 107 20.08 -13.16 43.88
N TYR A 108 19.79 -14.03 42.89
CA TYR A 108 19.66 -15.47 43.15
C TYR A 108 20.98 -16.11 43.59
N LEU A 109 22.11 -15.73 42.99
CA LEU A 109 23.43 -16.24 43.39
C LEU A 109 23.79 -15.79 44.80
N ARG A 110 23.51 -14.55 45.17
CA ARG A 110 23.67 -14.04 46.53
C ARG A 110 22.83 -14.87 47.50
N PHE A 111 21.55 -15.13 47.18
CA PHE A 111 20.64 -15.91 48.02
C PHE A 111 21.08 -17.37 48.20
N GLN A 112 21.59 -18.02 47.15
CA GLN A 112 22.05 -19.42 47.23
C GLN A 112 23.36 -19.59 48.00
N ASN A 113 24.20 -18.56 48.06
CA ASN A 113 25.53 -18.62 48.68
C ASN A 113 25.64 -17.69 49.89
N ILE A 114 24.53 -17.47 50.60
CA ILE A 114 24.53 -16.68 51.83
C ILE A 114 25.49 -17.34 52.81
N THR A 115 26.62 -16.70 53.01
CA THR A 115 27.65 -17.06 53.97
C THR A 115 27.93 -15.80 54.78
N GLU A 116 27.87 -15.92 56.10
CA GLU A 116 28.18 -14.83 57.01
C GLU A 116 29.70 -14.58 56.96
N SER A 117 30.13 -13.42 56.44
CA SER A 117 31.50 -12.96 56.67
C SER A 117 31.66 -12.61 58.16
N ARG A 118 32.89 -12.62 58.69
CA ARG A 118 33.15 -12.37 60.12
C ARG A 118 32.53 -11.07 60.69
N ASP A 119 32.25 -10.09 59.83
CA ASP A 119 31.70 -8.77 60.18
C ASP A 119 30.28 -8.51 59.61
N GLU A 120 29.65 -9.51 58.99
CA GLU A 120 28.28 -9.43 58.48
C GLU A 120 27.32 -10.13 59.46
N ASP A 121 26.10 -9.63 59.61
CA ASP A 121 25.04 -10.29 60.37
C ASP A 121 24.15 -11.09 59.42
N LEU A 122 24.12 -12.41 59.58
CA LEU A 122 23.35 -13.30 58.71
C LEU A 122 21.85 -12.98 58.69
N ASN A 123 21.25 -12.61 59.82
CA ASN A 123 19.82 -12.30 59.92
C ASN A 123 19.52 -10.99 59.20
N MET A 124 20.38 -9.98 59.37
CA MET A 124 20.27 -8.71 58.63
C MET A 124 20.41 -8.93 57.12
N LEU A 125 21.40 -9.73 56.69
CA LEU A 125 21.63 -10.04 55.29
C LEU A 125 20.44 -10.79 54.66
N MET A 126 19.89 -11.78 55.36
CA MET A 126 18.67 -12.49 54.93
C MET A 126 17.46 -11.55 54.83
N ALA A 127 17.29 -10.66 55.81
CA ALA A 127 16.19 -9.71 55.83
C ALA A 127 16.29 -8.67 54.70
N GLU A 128 17.49 -8.13 54.44
CA GLU A 128 17.74 -7.19 53.34
C GLU A 128 17.53 -7.81 51.96
N LEU A 129 17.79 -9.11 51.81
CA LEU A 129 17.51 -9.83 50.56
C LEU A 129 16.02 -10.13 50.40
N LEU A 130 15.37 -10.66 51.44
CA LEU A 130 13.97 -11.09 51.38
C LEU A 130 12.97 -9.93 51.32
N ALA A 131 13.25 -8.80 51.97
CA ALA A 131 12.33 -7.66 52.06
C ALA A 131 11.92 -7.10 50.69
N PRO A 132 12.84 -6.79 49.75
CA PRO A 132 12.49 -6.39 48.40
C PRO A 132 11.70 -7.48 47.64
N ALA A 133 12.06 -8.76 47.78
CA ALA A 133 11.41 -9.86 47.08
C ALA A 133 9.97 -10.11 47.56
N LEU A 134 9.72 -9.91 48.85
CA LEU A 134 8.40 -10.06 49.47
C LEU A 134 7.60 -8.75 49.53
N GLN A 135 8.19 -7.63 49.10
CA GLN A 135 7.61 -6.28 49.19
C GLN A 135 7.21 -5.90 50.63
N ARG A 136 8.08 -6.22 51.58
CA ARG A 136 7.87 -6.00 53.03
C ARG A 136 9.00 -5.17 53.61
N GLU A 137 8.79 -4.63 54.81
CA GLU A 137 9.83 -3.91 55.51
C GLU A 137 10.90 -4.88 56.06
N THR A 138 12.16 -4.48 55.99
CA THR A 138 13.30 -5.29 56.48
C THR A 138 13.14 -5.66 57.95
N GLN A 139 12.65 -4.75 58.78
CA GLN A 139 12.37 -4.98 60.20
C GLN A 139 11.29 -6.03 60.42
N GLU A 140 10.27 -6.07 59.57
CA GLU A 140 9.20 -7.06 59.64
C GLU A 140 9.75 -8.47 59.37
N ILE A 141 10.60 -8.60 58.35
CA ILE A 141 11.27 -9.87 58.03
C ILE A 141 12.23 -10.30 59.14
N LEU A 142 12.98 -9.36 59.72
CA LEU A 142 13.91 -9.64 60.82
C LEU A 142 13.19 -10.25 62.04
N LEU A 143 12.03 -9.69 62.39
CA LEU A 143 11.20 -10.19 63.49
C LEU A 143 10.68 -11.62 63.24
N GLU A 144 10.29 -11.92 61.99
CA GLU A 144 9.84 -13.28 61.64
C GLU A 144 10.98 -14.30 61.66
N ILE A 145 12.19 -13.90 61.23
CA ILE A 145 13.39 -14.75 61.33
C ILE A 145 13.68 -15.07 62.80
N ASP A 146 13.67 -14.06 63.67
CA ASP A 146 13.88 -14.22 65.11
C ASP A 146 12.80 -15.11 65.76
N GLU A 147 11.54 -14.94 65.37
CA GLU A 147 10.42 -15.76 65.86
C GLU A 147 10.58 -17.22 65.44
N ALA A 148 10.89 -17.48 64.17
CA ALA A 148 11.13 -18.83 63.64
C ALA A 148 12.30 -19.52 64.36
N TYR A 149 13.40 -18.79 64.60
CA TYR A 149 14.56 -19.29 65.33
C TYR A 149 14.21 -19.64 66.78
N ARG A 150 13.46 -18.77 67.47
CA ARG A 150 13.00 -19.01 68.85
C ARG A 150 12.09 -20.23 68.93
N VAL A 151 11.13 -20.36 68.00
CA VAL A 151 10.27 -21.54 67.91
C VAL A 151 11.14 -22.79 67.74
N GLN A 152 12.04 -22.83 66.76
CA GLN A 152 12.85 -24.01 66.46
C GLN A 152 13.79 -24.41 67.61
N THR A 153 14.35 -23.46 68.35
CA THR A 153 15.21 -23.71 69.52
C THR A 153 14.44 -24.01 70.81
N SER A 154 13.18 -23.55 70.93
CA SER A 154 12.32 -23.89 72.06
C SER A 154 11.71 -25.30 71.99
N TYR A 155 11.71 -25.90 70.80
CA TYR A 155 11.22 -27.26 70.53
C TYR A 155 12.34 -28.29 70.28
N ALA A 156 13.62 -27.91 70.39
CA ALA A 156 14.79 -28.78 70.28
C ALA A 156 15.39 -29.08 71.66
#